data_AF-A0A6J2A526-F1
#
_entry.id   AF-A0A6J2A526-F1
#
_cell.length_a   1.000
_cell.length_b   1.000
_cell.length_c   1.000
_cell.angle_alpha   90.00
_cell.angle_beta   90.00
_cell.angle_gamma   90.00
#
_symmetry.space_group_name_H-M   'P 1'
#
loop_
_entity.id
_entity.type
_entity.pdbx_description
1 polymer ?
#
loop_
_entity_poly.entity_id
_entity_poly.type
_entity_poly.pdbx_seq_one_letter_code
_entity_poly.pdbx_strand_id
1 'polypeptide(L)'
;MSVNYLGSVYPSRAVITTMKERRVGRIVFVSSQAGQLGLFGFTAYSSSKFAIRGLAEALQMEVKPYNVYVTVAYPPDTDTPGFAEENKTKPLETRLISETVSVCKPEQVAKQIVKDAIQGNFNSSIGSDGYMLSSLTCGMAPVTSITEGLQQSRFRTSLGKSEGLMAPGSNQLGQVVAPPVTQDAGPPSRGPHSTHPRPGAPERHHCSTLVFLNCRPTWHGNPQWLPSTTEVVTMGLFRTIALFYLGSFDSIVRRCMMQRAKSEVADKTA
;
A
#
# COMPACT_ATOMS: atom_id res chain seq x y z
N MET A 1 -8.80 10.79 13.61
CA MET A 1 -8.17 11.43 12.43
C MET A 1 -7.23 12.56 12.80
N SER A 2 -7.67 13.61 13.51
CA SER A 2 -6.87 14.80 13.88
C SER A 2 -5.43 14.49 14.32
N VAL A 3 -5.24 13.74 15.41
CA VAL A 3 -3.89 13.42 15.94
C VAL A 3 -3.11 12.54 14.95
N ASN A 4 -3.56 11.32 14.69
CA ASN A 4 -2.80 10.33 13.91
C ASN A 4 -2.49 10.80 12.48
N TYR A 5 -3.48 11.34 11.76
CA TYR A 5 -3.33 11.70 10.35
C TYR A 5 -2.86 13.15 10.16
N LEU A 6 -3.58 14.14 10.68
CA LEU A 6 -3.20 15.55 10.46
C LEU A 6 -1.92 15.92 11.24
N GLY A 7 -1.71 15.32 12.41
CA GLY A 7 -0.42 15.38 13.13
C GLY A 7 0.75 14.71 12.40
N SER A 8 0.50 13.86 11.40
CA SER A 8 1.53 13.39 10.45
C SER A 8 1.68 14.36 9.28
N VAL A 9 0.58 14.88 8.72
CA VAL A 9 0.58 15.81 7.58
C VAL A 9 1.28 17.14 7.89
N TYR A 10 0.96 17.80 9.02
CA TYR A 10 1.43 19.16 9.28
C TYR A 10 2.95 19.27 9.50
N PRO A 11 3.63 18.40 10.27
CA PRO A 11 5.08 18.43 10.39
C PRO A 11 5.78 18.13 9.07
N SER A 12 5.29 17.14 8.30
CA SER A 12 5.82 16.84 6.97
C SER A 12 5.73 18.05 6.03
N ARG A 13 4.57 18.73 6.00
CA ARG A 13 4.38 19.95 5.21
C ARG A 13 5.28 21.11 5.66
N ALA A 14 5.66 21.17 6.94
CA ALA A 14 6.56 22.21 7.44
C ALA A 14 8.03 21.99 7.03
N VAL A 15 8.50 20.74 6.96
CA VAL A 15 9.92 20.45 6.67
C VAL A 15 10.22 20.20 5.18
N ILE A 16 9.23 19.71 4.41
CA ILE A 16 9.44 19.16 3.06
C ILE A 16 10.12 20.12 2.09
N THR A 17 9.78 21.40 2.09
CA THR A 17 10.40 22.40 1.20
C THR A 17 11.91 22.47 1.43
N THR A 18 12.34 22.63 2.69
CA THR A 18 13.77 22.71 3.05
C THR A 18 14.52 21.40 2.81
N MET A 19 13.86 20.24 2.95
CA MET A 19 14.46 18.94 2.60
C MET A 19 14.69 18.81 1.09
N LYS A 20 13.73 19.28 0.27
CA LYS A 20 13.80 19.27 -1.20
C LYS A 20 14.88 20.22 -1.73
N GLU A 21 14.99 21.42 -1.15
CA GLU A 21 16.03 22.41 -1.44
C GLU A 21 17.44 21.86 -1.13
N ARG A 22 17.61 21.29 0.07
CA ARG A 22 18.89 20.72 0.54
C ARG A 22 19.24 19.39 -0.12
N ARG A 23 18.32 18.82 -0.92
CA ARG A 23 18.46 17.50 -1.59
C ARG A 23 18.79 16.36 -0.61
N VAL A 24 18.38 16.50 0.66
CA VAL A 24 18.65 15.58 1.76
C VAL A 24 17.48 15.65 2.75
N GLY A 25 16.86 14.50 3.03
CA GLY A 25 15.82 14.40 4.04
C GLY A 25 15.33 12.97 4.25
N ARG A 26 14.82 12.69 5.46
CA ARG A 26 14.19 11.43 5.83
C ARG A 26 12.94 11.74 6.66
N ILE A 27 11.79 11.23 6.24
CA ILE A 27 10.50 11.38 6.93
C ILE A 27 10.06 10.00 7.40
N VAL A 28 9.79 9.84 8.69
CA VAL A 28 9.37 8.56 9.28
C VAL A 28 7.95 8.67 9.81
N PHE A 29 7.06 7.85 9.29
CA PHE A 29 5.67 7.77 9.72
C PHE A 29 5.44 6.51 10.57
N VAL A 30 4.97 6.68 11.81
CA VAL A 30 4.65 5.55 12.69
C VAL A 30 3.18 5.13 12.48
N SER A 31 2.98 4.17 11.58
CA SER A 31 1.71 3.49 11.40
C SER A 31 1.56 2.35 12.44
N SER A 32 1.07 1.17 12.04
CA SER A 32 0.87 -0.03 12.85
C SER A 32 0.53 -1.18 11.90
N GLN A 33 0.69 -2.45 12.31
CA GLN A 33 0.11 -3.58 11.57
C GLN A 33 -1.41 -3.43 11.33
N ALA A 34 -2.12 -2.75 12.24
CA ALA A 34 -3.52 -2.34 12.07
C ALA A 34 -3.76 -1.32 10.94
N GLY A 35 -2.69 -0.76 10.35
CA GLY A 35 -2.68 0.06 9.13
C GLY A 35 -2.37 -0.71 7.85
N GLN A 36 -2.20 -2.03 7.94
CA GLN A 36 -2.01 -2.96 6.81
C GLN A 36 -3.21 -3.93 6.67
N LEU A 37 -3.86 -4.28 7.78
CA LEU A 37 -5.11 -5.05 7.80
C LEU A 37 -6.14 -4.41 8.75
N GLY A 38 -7.43 -4.51 8.41
CA GLY A 38 -8.52 -3.99 9.24
C GLY A 38 -8.87 -4.94 10.38
N LEU A 39 -8.71 -4.49 11.63
CA LEU A 39 -8.95 -5.29 12.83
C LEU A 39 -10.30 -4.98 13.49
N PHE A 40 -10.95 -6.01 14.04
CA PHE A 40 -12.15 -5.86 14.85
C PHE A 40 -11.87 -4.97 16.08
N GLY A 41 -12.84 -4.13 16.47
CA GLY A 41 -12.68 -3.13 17.54
C GLY A 41 -11.85 -1.90 17.16
N PHE A 42 -11.00 -1.98 16.13
CA PHE A 42 -10.08 -0.90 15.73
C PHE A 42 -10.54 -0.06 14.53
N THR A 43 -11.81 -0.11 14.10
CA THR A 43 -12.32 0.59 12.89
C THR A 43 -11.84 2.05 12.75
N ALA A 44 -11.91 2.86 13.81
CA ALA A 44 -11.47 4.26 13.81
C ALA A 44 -9.93 4.43 13.91
N TYR A 45 -9.23 3.45 14.50
CA TYR A 45 -7.77 3.42 14.62
C TYR A 45 -7.12 2.96 13.31
N SER A 46 -7.49 1.76 12.83
CA SER A 46 -7.07 1.20 11.55
C SER A 46 -7.26 2.18 10.40
N SER A 47 -8.46 2.75 10.21
CA SER A 47 -8.69 3.72 9.13
C SER A 47 -7.73 4.91 9.17
N SER A 48 -7.37 5.41 10.36
CA SER A 48 -6.36 6.48 10.50
C SER A 48 -4.93 6.04 10.20
N LYS A 49 -4.62 4.76 10.41
CA LYS A 49 -3.30 4.14 10.17
C LYS A 49 -3.11 3.72 8.70
N PHE A 50 -4.18 3.30 8.03
CA PHE A 50 -4.26 3.16 6.57
C PHE A 50 -4.10 4.53 5.87
N ALA A 51 -4.72 5.60 6.39
CA ALA A 51 -4.56 6.94 5.83
C ALA A 51 -3.11 7.45 5.85
N ILE A 52 -2.35 7.13 6.92
CA ILE A 52 -0.90 7.40 6.98
C ILE A 52 -0.13 6.65 5.89
N ARG A 53 -0.48 5.39 5.60
CA ARG A 53 0.14 4.61 4.52
C ARG A 53 -0.11 5.26 3.16
N GLY A 54 -1.35 5.60 2.82
CA GLY A 54 -1.69 6.25 1.54
C GLY A 54 -1.00 7.61 1.35
N LEU A 55 -0.92 8.41 2.42
CA LEU A 55 -0.12 9.64 2.46
C LEU A 55 1.35 9.38 2.13
N ALA A 56 1.95 8.37 2.76
CA ALA A 56 3.36 8.06 2.58
C ALA A 56 3.68 7.50 1.19
N GLU A 57 2.82 6.65 0.63
CA GLU A 57 2.98 6.09 -0.72
C GLU A 57 2.95 7.20 -1.78
N ALA A 58 2.01 8.15 -1.67
CA ALA A 58 1.97 9.35 -2.52
C ALA A 58 3.19 10.25 -2.31
N LEU A 59 3.48 10.61 -1.06
CA LEU A 59 4.57 11.53 -0.72
C LEU A 59 5.93 11.01 -1.19
N GLN A 60 6.19 9.70 -1.09
CA GLN A 60 7.43 9.11 -1.57
C GLN A 60 7.63 9.32 -3.07
N MET A 61 6.58 9.27 -3.89
CA MET A 61 6.68 9.57 -5.32
C MET A 61 7.03 11.04 -5.58
N GLU A 62 6.44 11.97 -4.82
CA GLU A 62 6.74 13.41 -4.93
C GLU A 62 8.16 13.78 -4.51
N VAL A 63 8.74 13.10 -3.51
CA VAL A 63 10.02 13.49 -2.90
C VAL A 63 11.22 12.66 -3.36
N LYS A 64 11.02 11.46 -3.94
CA LYS A 64 12.11 10.61 -4.48
C LYS A 64 13.01 11.34 -5.51
N PRO A 65 12.50 12.18 -6.44
CA PRO A 65 13.34 12.97 -7.35
C PRO A 65 14.27 13.98 -6.66
N TYR A 66 14.02 14.30 -5.39
CA TYR A 66 14.74 15.28 -4.58
C TYR A 66 15.73 14.64 -3.59
N ASN A 67 16.00 13.33 -3.70
CA ASN A 67 16.87 12.59 -2.77
C ASN A 67 16.40 12.69 -1.29
N VAL A 68 15.08 12.67 -1.12
CA VAL A 68 14.39 12.60 0.17
C VAL A 68 13.67 11.24 0.25
N TYR A 69 13.72 10.60 1.40
CA TYR A 69 13.18 9.26 1.63
C TYR A 69 12.04 9.28 2.66
N VAL A 70 11.06 8.41 2.47
CA VAL A 70 9.92 8.22 3.37
C VAL A 70 9.95 6.78 3.86
N THR A 71 9.79 6.57 5.16
CA THR A 71 9.69 5.24 5.78
C THR A 71 8.41 5.14 6.58
N VAL A 72 7.59 4.15 6.30
CA VAL A 72 6.41 3.78 7.09
C VAL A 72 6.77 2.63 8.01
N ALA A 73 6.67 2.87 9.31
CA ALA A 73 6.82 1.82 10.31
C ALA A 73 5.47 1.17 10.61
N TYR A 74 5.47 -0.15 10.71
CA TYR A 74 4.30 -0.95 11.11
C TYR A 74 4.58 -1.75 12.39
N PRO A 75 4.60 -1.11 13.57
CA PRO A 75 4.74 -1.82 14.84
C PRO A 75 3.63 -2.86 15.08
N PRO A 76 3.97 -4.04 15.63
CA PRO A 76 3.04 -4.89 16.36
C PRO A 76 2.66 -4.24 17.70
N ASP A 77 1.84 -4.95 18.48
CA ASP A 77 1.65 -4.65 19.90
C ASP A 77 3.00 -4.55 20.61
N THR A 78 3.21 -3.43 21.31
CA THR A 78 4.52 -3.03 21.85
C THR A 78 4.38 -2.66 23.32
N ASP A 79 5.23 -3.21 24.17
CA ASP A 79 5.20 -3.03 25.61
C ASP A 79 5.41 -1.55 25.99
N THR A 80 4.31 -0.90 26.35
CA THR A 80 4.23 0.55 26.58
C THR A 80 3.07 0.87 27.54
N PRO A 81 3.13 1.98 28.30
CA PRO A 81 2.00 2.43 29.11
C PRO A 81 0.71 2.61 28.31
N GLY A 82 0.80 3.08 27.06
CA GLY A 82 -0.36 3.23 26.18
C GLY A 82 -1.04 1.90 25.85
N PHE A 83 -0.27 0.85 25.58
CA PHE A 83 -0.80 -0.50 25.36
C PHE A 83 -1.42 -1.10 26.64
N ALA A 84 -0.82 -0.83 27.80
CA ALA A 84 -1.39 -1.24 29.09
C ALA A 84 -2.75 -0.57 29.39
N GLU A 85 -2.93 0.71 29.04
CA GLU A 85 -4.22 1.40 29.13
C GLU A 85 -5.24 0.87 28.09
N GLU A 86 -4.81 0.68 26.84
CA GLU A 86 -5.66 0.16 25.75
C GLU A 86 -6.26 -1.22 26.10
N ASN A 87 -5.46 -2.12 26.69
CA ASN A 87 -5.90 -3.46 27.05
C ASN A 87 -7.01 -3.49 28.12
N LYS A 88 -7.20 -2.41 28.91
CA LYS A 88 -8.30 -2.30 29.90
C LYS A 88 -9.68 -2.22 29.24
N THR A 89 -9.77 -1.61 28.05
CA THR A 89 -11.03 -1.41 27.31
C THR A 89 -11.14 -2.28 26.06
N LYS A 90 -10.07 -3.00 25.69
CA LYS A 90 -9.99 -3.87 24.51
C LYS A 90 -11.07 -4.97 24.52
N PRO A 91 -11.96 -5.04 23.51
CA PRO A 91 -12.95 -6.11 23.35
C PRO A 91 -12.29 -7.50 23.35
N LEU A 92 -13.00 -8.51 23.84
CA LEU A 92 -12.50 -9.89 23.92
C LEU A 92 -12.00 -10.41 22.56
N GLU A 93 -12.75 -10.13 21.49
CA GLU A 93 -12.41 -10.45 20.12
C GLU A 93 -11.07 -9.85 19.69
N THR A 94 -10.89 -8.54 19.96
CA THR A 94 -9.67 -7.81 19.60
C THR A 94 -8.49 -8.34 20.42
N ARG A 95 -8.70 -8.70 21.68
CA ARG A 95 -7.67 -9.26 22.56
C ARG A 95 -7.23 -10.65 22.11
N LEU A 96 -8.16 -11.55 21.82
CA LEU A 96 -7.88 -12.90 21.29
C LEU A 96 -7.19 -12.87 19.91
N ILE A 97 -7.36 -11.78 19.14
CA ILE A 97 -6.61 -11.55 17.90
C ILE A 97 -5.20 -11.01 18.22
N SER A 98 -5.07 -9.98 19.08
CA SER A 98 -3.78 -9.48 19.58
C SER A 98 -2.89 -10.60 20.17
N GLU A 99 -3.47 -11.49 20.97
CA GLU A 99 -2.79 -12.61 21.65
C GLU A 99 -2.14 -13.62 20.68
N THR A 100 -2.44 -13.57 19.38
CA THR A 100 -1.75 -14.38 18.35
C THR A 100 -0.37 -13.84 17.94
N VAL A 101 -0.01 -12.62 18.35
CA VAL A 101 1.25 -11.95 17.99
C VAL A 101 2.05 -11.63 19.26
N SER A 102 3.35 -11.87 19.22
CA SER A 102 4.23 -11.63 20.37
C SER A 102 4.48 -10.13 20.61
N VAL A 103 4.26 -9.67 21.84
CA VAL A 103 4.46 -8.27 22.24
C VAL A 103 5.96 -7.92 22.19
N CYS A 104 6.30 -6.89 21.43
CA CYS A 104 7.69 -6.47 21.22
C CYS A 104 8.14 -5.43 22.26
N LYS A 105 9.44 -5.39 22.57
CA LYS A 105 10.00 -4.34 23.43
C LYS A 105 10.19 -3.02 22.68
N PRO A 106 9.94 -1.85 23.29
CA PRO A 106 9.98 -0.57 22.61
C PRO A 106 11.38 -0.22 22.06
N GLU A 107 12.46 -0.67 22.70
CA GLU A 107 13.84 -0.47 22.21
C GLU A 107 14.12 -1.26 20.93
N GLN A 108 13.54 -2.46 20.81
CA GLN A 108 13.67 -3.30 19.61
C GLN A 108 12.92 -2.67 18.43
N VAL A 109 11.70 -2.19 18.68
CA VAL A 109 10.88 -1.47 17.70
C VAL A 109 11.58 -0.19 17.24
N ALA A 110 12.00 0.67 18.17
CA ALA A 110 12.70 1.92 17.85
C ALA A 110 14.01 1.67 17.07
N LYS A 111 14.83 0.69 17.48
CA LYS A 111 16.08 0.34 16.81
C LYS A 111 15.87 -0.12 15.36
N GLN A 112 14.85 -0.93 15.09
CA GLN A 112 14.56 -1.39 13.73
C GLN A 112 14.00 -0.25 12.85
N ILE A 113 13.11 0.59 13.39
CA ILE A 113 12.58 1.78 12.67
C ILE A 113 13.70 2.74 12.28
N VAL A 114 14.61 3.07 13.21
CA VAL A 114 15.74 3.98 12.93
C VAL A 114 16.71 3.37 11.91
N LYS A 115 16.98 2.06 11.99
CA LYS A 115 17.81 1.34 11.01
C LYS A 115 17.20 1.40 9.60
N ASP A 116 15.92 1.07 9.45
CA ASP A 116 15.22 1.09 8.15
C ASP A 116 15.15 2.51 7.58
N ALA A 117 14.86 3.49 8.43
CA ALA A 117 14.86 4.90 8.05
C ALA A 117 16.22 5.37 7.54
N ILE A 118 17.33 4.98 8.20
CA ILE A 118 18.70 5.29 7.77
C ILE A 118 19.06 4.57 6.45
N GLN A 119 18.63 3.32 6.28
CA GLN A 119 18.81 2.57 5.02
C GLN A 119 17.97 3.15 3.86
N GLY A 120 16.88 3.86 4.16
CA GLY A 120 15.95 4.39 3.17
C GLY A 120 14.92 3.37 2.69
N ASN A 121 14.67 2.33 3.47
CA ASN A 121 13.62 1.34 3.24
C ASN A 121 12.25 2.03 3.40
N PHE A 122 11.30 1.78 2.49
CA PHE A 122 9.98 2.38 2.55
C PHE A 122 9.09 1.69 3.60
N ASN A 123 9.18 0.37 3.73
CA ASN A 123 8.45 -0.38 4.76
C ASN A 123 9.39 -0.85 5.89
N SER A 124 9.19 -0.33 7.10
CA SER A 124 9.82 -0.85 8.31
C SER A 124 8.88 -1.81 9.04
N SER A 125 9.27 -3.08 9.10
CA SER A 125 8.50 -4.17 9.70
C SER A 125 9.28 -4.83 10.82
N ILE A 126 8.59 -5.21 11.90
CA ILE A 126 9.20 -5.81 13.10
C ILE A 126 8.65 -7.22 13.29
N GLY A 127 9.56 -8.16 13.60
CA GLY A 127 9.25 -9.59 13.73
C GLY A 127 9.08 -10.32 12.40
N SER A 128 9.05 -11.66 12.46
CA SER A 128 8.66 -12.54 11.35
C SER A 128 7.27 -12.20 10.83
N ASP A 129 6.36 -11.94 11.75
CA ASP A 129 4.93 -11.87 11.48
C ASP A 129 4.57 -10.54 10.83
N GLY A 130 5.22 -9.44 11.28
CA GLY A 130 5.16 -8.15 10.60
C GLY A 130 5.81 -8.18 9.22
N TYR A 131 6.93 -8.90 9.03
CA TYR A 131 7.53 -9.08 7.70
C TYR A 131 6.63 -9.89 6.76
N MET A 132 6.00 -10.95 7.26
CA MET A 132 5.01 -11.76 6.51
C MET A 132 3.79 -10.92 6.15
N LEU A 133 3.20 -10.21 7.12
CA LEU A 133 2.06 -9.32 6.90
C LEU A 133 2.40 -8.23 5.88
N SER A 134 3.55 -7.58 6.01
CA SER A 134 3.99 -6.53 5.07
C SER A 134 4.29 -7.10 3.68
N SER A 135 4.62 -8.38 3.55
CA SER A 135 4.80 -9.06 2.26
C SER A 135 3.46 -9.41 1.61
N LEU A 136 2.49 -9.90 2.41
CA LEU A 136 1.12 -10.17 1.95
C LEU A 136 0.33 -8.88 1.62
N THR A 137 0.67 -7.76 2.26
CA THR A 137 -0.03 -6.48 2.10
C THR A 137 0.75 -5.44 1.31
N CYS A 138 1.92 -5.77 0.74
CA CYS A 138 2.75 -4.81 0.01
C CYS A 138 2.01 -4.15 -1.18
N GLY A 139 1.23 -4.92 -1.95
CA GLY A 139 0.47 -4.39 -3.08
C GLY A 139 1.37 -3.67 -4.10
N MET A 140 1.03 -2.42 -4.41
CA MET A 140 1.79 -1.54 -5.32
C MET A 140 2.67 -0.52 -4.57
N ALA A 141 3.02 -0.76 -3.30
CA ALA A 141 3.83 0.17 -2.50
C ALA A 141 5.18 0.50 -3.15
N PRO A 142 5.73 1.72 -2.97
CA PRO A 142 7.04 2.11 -3.52
C PRO A 142 8.17 1.14 -3.15
N VAL A 143 8.88 0.64 -4.16
CA VAL A 143 10.14 -0.09 -3.98
C VAL A 143 11.28 0.91 -3.77
N THR A 144 12.05 0.70 -2.70
CA THR A 144 13.27 1.46 -2.38
C THR A 144 14.49 0.57 -2.21
N SER A 145 14.33 -0.65 -1.66
CA SER A 145 15.39 -1.66 -1.56
C SER A 145 15.22 -2.80 -2.58
N ILE A 146 16.33 -3.42 -2.98
CA ILE A 146 16.31 -4.70 -3.73
C ILE A 146 15.60 -5.80 -2.91
N THR A 147 15.64 -5.77 -1.58
CA THR A 147 14.88 -6.73 -0.76
C THR A 147 13.37 -6.51 -0.86
N GLU A 148 12.88 -5.27 -0.88
CA GLU A 148 11.45 -4.96 -1.11
C GLU A 148 11.04 -5.31 -2.54
N GLY A 149 11.89 -4.98 -3.52
CA GLY A 149 11.71 -5.38 -4.91
C GLY A 149 11.67 -6.90 -5.06
N LEU A 150 12.45 -7.64 -4.26
CA LEU A 150 12.39 -9.09 -4.16
C LEU A 150 11.24 -9.62 -3.29
N GLN A 151 10.62 -8.83 -2.41
CA GLN A 151 9.34 -9.22 -1.79
C GLN A 151 8.22 -9.16 -2.84
N GLN A 152 8.19 -8.10 -3.66
CA GLN A 152 7.25 -7.98 -4.77
C GLN A 152 7.56 -8.94 -5.95
N SER A 153 8.83 -9.34 -6.18
CA SER A 153 9.24 -10.14 -7.34
C SER A 153 9.78 -11.55 -7.07
N ARG A 154 10.10 -11.98 -5.84
CA ARG A 154 10.25 -13.42 -5.53
C ARG A 154 8.91 -14.14 -5.57
N PHE A 155 7.81 -13.40 -5.46
CA PHE A 155 6.49 -13.90 -5.82
C PHE A 155 6.28 -14.14 -7.33
N ARG A 156 7.26 -13.72 -8.14
CA ARG A 156 7.37 -13.90 -9.59
C ARG A 156 8.53 -14.81 -10.00
N THR A 157 9.44 -15.17 -9.09
CA THR A 157 10.72 -15.86 -9.39
C THR A 157 11.06 -17.01 -8.43
N SER A 158 10.05 -17.71 -7.91
CA SER A 158 10.25 -18.93 -7.09
C SER A 158 10.58 -20.19 -7.90
N LEU A 159 10.36 -20.18 -9.23
CA LEU A 159 10.74 -21.26 -10.14
C LEU A 159 11.44 -20.64 -11.37
N GLY A 160 12.75 -20.87 -11.46
CA GLY A 160 13.61 -20.22 -12.47
C GLY A 160 15.11 -20.49 -12.27
N LYS A 161 15.48 -21.72 -11.88
CA LYS A 161 16.89 -22.14 -11.67
C LYS A 161 17.20 -23.53 -12.25
N SER A 162 16.85 -23.69 -13.51
CA SER A 162 17.23 -24.74 -14.46
C SER A 162 16.60 -24.32 -15.80
N GLU A 163 17.30 -23.98 -16.89
CA GLU A 163 18.72 -23.98 -17.27
C GLU A 163 19.01 -22.65 -18.03
N GLY A 164 20.20 -22.28 -18.51
CA GLY A 164 21.53 -22.91 -18.49
C GLY A 164 22.63 -21.87 -18.77
N LEU A 165 23.89 -22.28 -18.72
CA LEU A 165 25.06 -21.40 -18.84
C LEU A 165 25.56 -21.33 -20.30
N MET A 166 25.70 -20.12 -20.89
CA MET A 166 26.72 -19.85 -21.91
C MET A 166 27.04 -18.35 -22.06
N ALA A 167 28.18 -18.06 -22.68
CA ALA A 167 28.86 -16.76 -22.71
C ALA A 167 28.77 -16.07 -24.10
N PRO A 168 29.29 -14.83 -24.30
CA PRO A 168 28.82 -13.97 -25.38
C PRO A 168 29.56 -14.10 -26.72
N GLY A 169 28.79 -13.85 -27.78
CA GLY A 169 29.19 -13.37 -29.10
C GLY A 169 27.90 -12.97 -29.86
N SER A 170 27.86 -12.17 -30.91
CA SER A 170 28.81 -11.29 -31.61
C SER A 170 28.19 -11.04 -32.99
N ASN A 171 27.90 -9.79 -33.36
CA ASN A 171 27.65 -9.32 -34.75
C ASN A 171 26.48 -9.91 -35.58
N GLN A 172 25.70 -9.16 -36.37
CA GLN A 172 25.53 -7.69 -36.49
C GLN A 172 24.03 -7.34 -36.26
N LEU A 173 23.17 -6.74 -37.11
CA LEU A 173 23.24 -6.05 -38.42
C LEU A 173 21.99 -5.15 -38.55
N GLY A 174 21.98 -4.17 -39.46
CA GLY A 174 20.74 -3.55 -39.97
C GLY A 174 20.34 -2.20 -39.38
N GLN A 175 21.09 -1.14 -39.69
CA GLN A 175 20.55 0.22 -39.65
C GLN A 175 19.62 0.46 -40.85
N VAL A 176 18.50 1.15 -40.64
CA VAL A 176 17.70 1.76 -41.72
C VAL A 176 17.41 3.21 -41.33
N VAL A 177 17.71 4.13 -42.25
CA VAL A 177 17.59 5.59 -42.06
C VAL A 177 16.22 6.06 -42.55
N ALA A 178 15.62 7.03 -41.86
CA ALA A 178 14.35 7.63 -42.26
C ALA A 178 14.53 8.69 -43.38
N PRO A 179 13.72 8.68 -44.46
CA PRO A 179 13.71 9.72 -45.47
C PRO A 179 12.96 11.00 -45.01
N PRO A 180 13.18 12.16 -45.66
CA PRO A 180 12.79 13.47 -45.14
C PRO A 180 11.38 13.97 -45.54
N VAL A 181 10.98 15.08 -44.92
CA VAL A 181 9.75 15.84 -45.18
C VAL A 181 9.83 16.63 -46.50
N THR A 182 8.71 16.72 -47.21
CA THR A 182 8.46 17.74 -48.25
C THR A 182 7.16 18.50 -47.96
N GLN A 183 7.10 19.75 -48.41
CA GLN A 183 5.92 20.61 -48.41
C GLN A 183 5.37 20.68 -49.84
N ASP A 184 4.04 20.79 -50.04
CA ASP A 184 3.44 21.97 -50.71
C ASP A 184 1.91 21.89 -50.90
N ALA A 185 1.35 22.98 -51.45
CA ALA A 185 0.01 23.17 -52.01
C ALA A 185 -1.17 23.50 -51.06
N GLY A 186 -2.03 24.42 -51.53
CA GLY A 186 -3.01 25.17 -50.74
C GLY A 186 -4.47 25.11 -51.23
N PRO A 187 -5.32 26.12 -50.91
CA PRO A 187 -6.73 25.86 -50.56
C PRO A 187 -7.79 26.43 -51.52
N PRO A 188 -9.05 25.99 -51.34
CA PRO A 188 -10.21 26.88 -51.14
C PRO A 188 -11.13 26.40 -49.97
N SER A 189 -12.06 27.17 -49.38
CA SER A 189 -12.43 28.60 -49.47
C SER A 189 -13.24 29.05 -48.21
N ARG A 190 -13.61 30.35 -48.15
CA ARG A 190 -14.39 31.06 -47.09
C ARG A 190 -15.81 30.46 -46.93
N GLY A 191 -16.57 30.54 -45.83
CA GLY A 191 -16.53 31.24 -44.51
C GLY A 191 -17.95 31.12 -43.87
N PRO A 192 -18.45 32.03 -42.98
CA PRO A 192 -17.81 32.98 -42.05
C PRO A 192 -18.48 32.99 -40.61
N HIS A 193 -18.06 33.93 -39.74
CA HIS A 193 -18.65 34.34 -38.41
C HIS A 193 -18.55 33.34 -37.23
N SER A 194 -17.87 33.61 -36.08
CA SER A 194 -17.82 34.73 -35.10
C SER A 194 -18.97 34.70 -34.06
N THR A 195 -18.78 34.85 -32.74
CA THR A 195 -17.78 35.61 -31.93
C THR A 195 -17.41 34.98 -30.56
N HIS A 196 -16.37 35.51 -29.88
CA HIS A 196 -16.02 35.26 -28.46
C HIS A 196 -16.85 36.18 -27.48
N PRO A 197 -16.51 36.32 -26.18
CA PRO A 197 -16.76 35.36 -25.07
C PRO A 197 -17.47 36.01 -23.86
N ARG A 198 -17.87 35.24 -22.82
CA ARG A 198 -18.09 35.77 -21.44
C ARG A 198 -17.71 34.77 -20.34
N PRO A 199 -17.19 35.23 -19.18
CA PRO A 199 -16.86 34.40 -18.01
C PRO A 199 -18.00 34.35 -16.97
N GLY A 200 -17.92 33.39 -16.04
CA GLY A 200 -18.64 33.42 -14.76
C GLY A 200 -19.50 32.20 -14.45
N ALA A 201 -18.92 31.20 -13.77
CA ALA A 201 -19.65 30.16 -13.05
C ALA A 201 -18.78 29.64 -11.89
N PRO A 202 -19.28 29.57 -10.63
CA PRO A 202 -18.55 28.95 -9.53
C PRO A 202 -18.60 27.42 -9.61
N GLU A 203 -17.54 26.77 -9.12
CA GLU A 203 -17.40 25.32 -9.13
C GLU A 203 -18.48 24.65 -8.27
N ARG A 204 -19.04 23.52 -8.75
CA ARG A 204 -19.94 22.67 -7.97
C ARG A 204 -19.16 21.50 -7.39
N HIS A 205 -19.19 21.33 -6.07
CA HIS A 205 -18.66 20.14 -5.41
C HIS A 205 -19.37 18.88 -5.92
N HIS A 206 -18.65 18.01 -6.63
CA HIS A 206 -19.16 16.68 -6.97
C HIS A 206 -18.99 15.74 -5.77
N CYS A 207 -20.10 15.48 -5.08
CA CYS A 207 -20.21 14.38 -4.13
C CYS A 207 -20.02 13.05 -4.88
N SER A 208 -19.18 12.16 -4.33
CA SER A 208 -18.84 10.88 -4.96
C SER A 208 -19.97 9.85 -4.82
N THR A 209 -20.97 9.94 -5.70
CA THR A 209 -22.01 8.91 -5.84
C THR A 209 -21.40 7.56 -6.23
N LEU A 210 -21.69 6.51 -5.47
CA LEU A 210 -21.19 5.16 -5.71
C LEU A 210 -21.91 4.53 -6.92
N VAL A 211 -21.27 4.54 -8.09
CA VAL A 211 -21.82 3.91 -9.31
C VAL A 211 -21.31 2.47 -9.46
N PHE A 212 -22.21 1.49 -9.29
CA PHE A 212 -21.96 0.11 -9.68
C PHE A 212 -22.05 -0.04 -11.21
N LEU A 213 -20.93 0.18 -11.91
CA LEU A 213 -20.83 -0.04 -13.35
C LEU A 213 -20.67 -1.53 -13.66
N ASN A 214 -21.76 -2.16 -14.10
CA ASN A 214 -21.81 -3.58 -14.47
C ASN A 214 -21.21 -3.83 -15.87
N CYS A 215 -19.91 -3.59 -16.01
CA CYS A 215 -19.19 -3.75 -17.27
C CYS A 215 -18.97 -5.23 -17.62
N ARG A 216 -19.71 -5.76 -18.61
CA ARG A 216 -19.28 -6.95 -19.34
C ARG A 216 -18.02 -6.62 -20.16
N PRO A 217 -16.88 -7.31 -19.97
CA PRO A 217 -15.65 -6.98 -20.70
C PRO A 217 -15.62 -7.69 -22.06
N THR A 218 -15.91 -6.95 -23.13
CA THR A 218 -15.69 -7.42 -24.51
C THR A 218 -14.21 -7.34 -24.87
N TRP A 219 -13.44 -8.37 -24.48
CA TRP A 219 -12.02 -8.45 -24.79
C TRP A 219 -11.76 -8.78 -26.27
N HIS A 220 -11.29 -7.79 -27.02
CA HIS A 220 -10.49 -8.01 -28.24
C HIS A 220 -9.06 -7.53 -27.96
N GLY A 221 -8.20 -8.47 -27.56
CA GLY A 221 -6.81 -8.22 -27.22
C GLY A 221 -5.89 -9.30 -27.77
N ASN A 222 -4.71 -8.89 -28.23
CA ASN A 222 -3.67 -9.77 -28.77
C ASN A 222 -3.16 -10.74 -27.68
N PRO A 223 -3.14 -12.07 -27.89
CA PRO A 223 -2.82 -13.07 -26.85
C PRO A 223 -1.39 -13.05 -26.28
N GLN A 224 -0.54 -12.11 -26.71
CA GLN A 224 0.87 -12.00 -26.30
C GLN A 224 1.10 -11.40 -24.89
N TRP A 225 0.02 -11.05 -24.17
CA TRP A 225 0.04 -10.44 -22.83
C TRP A 225 -0.66 -11.25 -21.74
N LEU A 226 -0.93 -12.55 -21.95
CA LEU A 226 -1.40 -13.40 -20.84
C LEU A 226 -0.29 -13.53 -19.79
N PRO A 227 -0.58 -13.32 -18.48
CA PRO A 227 0.36 -13.65 -17.42
C PRO A 227 0.62 -15.17 -17.42
N SER A 228 1.83 -15.57 -17.06
CA SER A 228 2.21 -16.98 -17.03
C SER A 228 1.33 -17.78 -16.07
N THR A 229 1.12 -19.07 -16.35
CA THR A 229 0.38 -19.97 -15.45
C THR A 229 0.96 -19.94 -14.03
N THR A 230 2.28 -19.77 -13.90
CA THR A 230 2.99 -19.59 -12.63
C THR A 230 2.55 -18.32 -11.89
N GLU A 231 2.45 -17.17 -12.57
CA GLU A 231 1.97 -15.91 -11.95
C GLU A 231 0.50 -16.01 -11.51
N VAL A 232 -0.34 -16.76 -12.23
CA VAL A 232 -1.74 -17.04 -11.82
C VAL A 232 -1.78 -17.95 -10.59
N VAL A 233 -0.96 -19.00 -10.56
CA VAL A 233 -0.87 -19.94 -9.42
C VAL A 233 -0.30 -19.28 -8.17
N THR A 234 0.73 -18.42 -8.28
CA THR A 234 1.22 -17.66 -7.12
C THR A 234 0.15 -16.70 -6.61
N MET A 235 -0.46 -15.88 -7.48
CA MET A 235 -1.57 -15.00 -7.08
C MET A 235 -2.72 -15.76 -6.39
N GLY A 236 -3.03 -16.98 -6.81
CA GLY A 236 -3.94 -17.89 -6.11
C GLY A 236 -3.45 -18.25 -4.71
N LEU A 237 -2.20 -18.70 -4.56
CA LEU A 237 -1.62 -19.13 -3.28
C LEU A 237 -1.61 -18.02 -2.21
N PHE A 238 -1.17 -16.79 -2.53
CA PHE A 238 -1.21 -15.69 -1.56
C PHE A 238 -2.64 -15.29 -1.19
N ARG A 239 -3.57 -15.33 -2.15
CA ARG A 239 -4.99 -15.09 -1.86
C ARG A 239 -5.55 -16.17 -0.92
N THR A 240 -5.16 -17.44 -1.08
CA THR A 240 -5.52 -18.53 -0.17
C THR A 240 -4.92 -18.36 1.23
N ILE A 241 -3.65 -17.98 1.35
CA ILE A 241 -3.00 -17.72 2.65
C ILE A 241 -3.68 -16.53 3.37
N ALA A 242 -3.95 -15.44 2.66
CA ALA A 242 -4.66 -14.29 3.20
C ALA A 242 -6.11 -14.64 3.62
N LEU A 243 -6.81 -15.47 2.84
CA LEU A 243 -8.15 -15.96 3.19
C LEU A 243 -8.15 -16.89 4.41
N PHE A 244 -7.13 -17.73 4.58
CA PHE A 244 -6.97 -18.54 5.80
C PHE A 244 -6.71 -17.69 7.04
N TYR A 245 -5.86 -16.66 6.92
CA TYR A 245 -5.59 -15.71 7.99
C TYR A 245 -6.84 -14.89 8.39
N LEU A 246 -7.55 -14.32 7.41
CA LEU A 246 -8.80 -13.59 7.65
C LEU A 246 -9.93 -14.50 8.17
N GLY A 247 -10.04 -15.73 7.65
CA GLY A 247 -10.99 -16.73 8.14
C GLY A 247 -10.73 -17.19 9.57
N SER A 248 -9.47 -17.15 10.02
CA SER A 248 -9.10 -17.39 11.41
C SER A 248 -9.63 -16.28 12.33
N PHE A 249 -9.53 -15.02 11.93
CA PHE A 249 -10.10 -13.89 12.67
C PHE A 249 -11.63 -13.90 12.69
N ASP A 250 -12.29 -14.17 11.56
CA ASP A 250 -13.75 -14.32 11.48
C ASP A 250 -14.25 -15.46 12.38
N SER A 251 -13.52 -16.59 12.42
CA SER A 251 -13.80 -17.71 13.35
C SER A 251 -13.73 -17.27 14.82
N ILE A 252 -12.74 -16.46 15.22
CA ILE A 252 -12.63 -15.91 16.58
C ILE A 252 -13.81 -14.99 16.90
N VAL A 253 -14.12 -14.03 16.02
CA VAL A 253 -15.23 -13.07 16.21
C VAL A 253 -16.57 -13.81 16.33
N ARG A 254 -16.86 -14.76 15.43
CA ARG A 254 -18.10 -15.57 15.48
C ARG A 254 -18.23 -16.37 16.77
N ARG A 255 -17.14 -16.97 17.27
CA ARG A 255 -17.15 -17.71 18.55
C ARG A 255 -17.53 -16.80 19.71
N CYS A 256 -16.95 -15.60 19.79
CA CYS A 256 -17.24 -14.63 20.84
C CYS A 256 -18.69 -14.12 20.78
N MET A 257 -19.20 -13.81 19.58
CA MET A 257 -20.60 -13.40 19.40
C MET A 257 -21.59 -14.51 19.78
N MET A 258 -21.31 -15.76 19.40
CA MET A 258 -22.11 -16.93 19.81
C MET A 258 -22.03 -17.22 21.32
N GLN A 259 -20.93 -16.84 21.99
CA GLN A 259 -20.83 -16.91 23.45
C GLN A 259 -21.67 -15.82 24.13
N ARG A 260 -21.60 -14.56 23.67
CA ARG A 260 -22.45 -13.47 24.21
C ARG A 260 -23.94 -13.75 24.04
N ALA A 261 -24.36 -14.19 22.85
CA ALA A 261 -25.75 -14.56 22.59
C ALA A 261 -26.25 -15.66 23.53
N LYS A 262 -25.38 -16.62 23.93
CA LYS A 262 -25.73 -17.65 24.92
C LYS A 262 -25.81 -17.11 26.34
N SER A 263 -24.89 -16.24 26.77
CA SER A 263 -24.97 -15.62 28.11
C SER A 263 -26.17 -14.69 28.23
N GLU A 264 -26.49 -13.91 27.19
CA GLU A 264 -27.67 -13.03 27.17
C GLU A 264 -29.00 -13.77 27.16
N VAL A 265 -29.03 -15.02 26.68
CA VAL A 265 -30.21 -15.89 26.80
C VAL A 265 -30.28 -16.49 28.20
N ALA A 266 -29.15 -16.99 28.74
CA ALA A 266 -29.10 -17.55 30.09
C ALA A 266 -29.54 -16.54 31.16
N ASP A 267 -29.04 -15.30 31.10
CA ASP A 267 -29.34 -14.19 32.01
C ASP A 267 -30.82 -13.74 31.94
N LYS A 268 -31.50 -13.98 30.80
CA LYS A 268 -32.96 -13.75 30.62
C LYS A 268 -33.82 -14.95 31.03
N THR A 269 -33.21 -16.04 31.49
CA THR A 269 -33.88 -17.28 31.94
C THR A 269 -33.55 -17.66 33.38
N ALA A 270 -32.88 -16.77 34.11
CA ALA A 270 -32.52 -16.88 35.53
C ALA A 270 -33.42 -15.99 36.41
#